data_AF-A0A809WV16-F1
#
_entry.id   AF-A0A809WV16-F1
#
_cell.length_a   1.000
_cell.length_b   1.000
_cell.length_c   1.000
_cell.angle_alpha   90.00
_cell.angle_beta   90.00
_cell.angle_gamma   90.00
#
_symmetry.space_group_name_H-M   'P 1'
#
loop_
_entity.id
_entity.type
_entity.pdbx_description
1 polymer ?
#
loop_
_entity_poly.entity_id
_entity_poly.type
_entity_poly.pdbx_seq_one_letter_code
_entity_poly.pdbx_strand_id
1 'polypeptide(L)'
;MALAARQAVEPFAERVCLGNAGTADDLYRFGYRISETGAIVAAIEIPAELLEEAISSNMALSCRLTPDGDLIPEFSFERGRTSSNGALILPIDQLIRATLTPQNLHMDEATIVSLTTMLQRLEASVNVVRDALARCTDRAKDQSFEN
;
A
#
# COMPACT_ATOMS: atom_id res chain seq x y z
N MET A 1 11.05 -24.92 47.16
CA MET A 1 10.08 -24.03 46.50
C MET A 1 10.65 -23.67 45.14
N ALA A 2 10.15 -24.27 44.06
CA ALA A 2 10.52 -23.88 42.71
C ALA A 2 9.67 -22.66 42.32
N LEU A 3 10.31 -21.56 41.92
CA LEU A 3 9.63 -20.44 41.27
C LEU A 3 8.99 -21.01 39.99
N ALA A 4 7.65 -20.97 39.89
CA ALA A 4 7.00 -21.27 38.62
C ALA A 4 7.56 -20.30 37.58
N ALA A 5 8.21 -20.83 36.54
CA ALA A 5 8.68 -20.02 35.43
C ALA A 5 7.48 -19.25 34.88
N ARG A 6 7.57 -17.92 34.84
CA ARG A 6 6.55 -17.09 34.22
C ARG A 6 6.55 -17.42 32.73
N GLN A 7 5.54 -18.13 32.26
CA GLN A 7 5.33 -18.38 30.85
C GLN A 7 5.16 -17.04 30.13
N ALA A 8 6.00 -16.80 29.12
CA ALA A 8 5.91 -15.63 28.29
C ALA A 8 4.63 -15.70 27.42
N VAL A 9 3.88 -14.61 27.40
CA VAL A 9 2.65 -14.47 26.60
C VAL A 9 2.92 -13.47 25.49
N GLU A 10 2.57 -13.82 24.27
CA GLU A 10 2.74 -12.98 23.08
C GLU A 10 1.41 -12.74 22.35
N PRO A 11 1.25 -11.58 21.70
CA PRO A 11 0.12 -11.33 20.81
C PRO A 11 0.27 -12.12 19.51
N PHE A 12 -0.85 -12.55 18.92
CA PHE A 12 -0.89 -13.15 17.59
C PHE A 12 -2.11 -12.67 16.79
N ALA A 13 -1.99 -12.73 15.47
CA ALA A 13 -3.04 -12.49 14.51
C ALA A 13 -2.86 -13.47 13.35
N GLU A 14 -3.88 -14.28 13.04
CA GLU A 14 -3.82 -15.30 11.98
C GLU A 14 -5.15 -15.39 11.23
N ARG A 15 -5.08 -15.79 9.95
CA ARG A 15 -6.25 -16.18 9.16
C ARG A 15 -6.43 -17.69 9.27
N VAL A 16 -7.61 -18.13 9.65
CA VAL A 16 -8.00 -19.53 9.80
C VAL A 16 -8.93 -19.88 8.65
N CYS A 17 -8.43 -20.68 7.70
CA CYS A 17 -9.24 -21.20 6.59
C CYS A 17 -9.87 -22.53 7.02
N LEU A 18 -11.19 -22.54 7.22
CA LEU A 18 -11.91 -23.72 7.75
C LEU A 18 -12.35 -24.74 6.67
N GLY A 19 -12.05 -24.52 5.39
CA GLY A 19 -12.50 -25.40 4.30
C GLY A 19 -11.55 -25.58 3.13
N ASN A 20 -11.54 -26.80 2.56
CA ASN A 20 -10.80 -27.18 1.35
C ASN A 20 -11.61 -26.96 0.04
N ALA A 21 -12.77 -26.32 0.11
CA ALA A 21 -13.62 -26.05 -1.06
C ALA A 21 -14.60 -24.89 -0.80
N GLY A 22 -14.18 -23.66 -1.14
CA GLY A 22 -15.02 -22.66 -1.79
C GLY A 22 -16.27 -22.09 -1.10
N THR A 23 -16.56 -22.37 0.17
CA THR A 23 -17.73 -21.76 0.85
C THR A 23 -17.41 -21.31 2.29
N ALA A 24 -17.14 -20.01 2.43
CA ALA A 24 -17.68 -19.08 3.42
C ALA A 24 -17.57 -19.38 4.92
N ASP A 25 -16.39 -19.74 5.44
CA ASP A 25 -16.16 -19.70 6.90
C ASP A 25 -14.70 -19.35 7.25
N ASP A 26 -14.07 -18.49 6.45
CA ASP A 26 -12.76 -17.97 6.79
C ASP A 26 -12.90 -17.00 7.97
N LEU A 27 -12.01 -17.12 8.96
CA LEU A 27 -12.01 -16.28 10.16
C LEU A 27 -10.64 -15.63 10.33
N TYR A 28 -10.63 -14.42 10.89
CA TYR A 28 -9.43 -13.88 11.51
C TYR A 28 -9.48 -14.11 13.01
N ARG A 29 -8.40 -14.67 13.55
CA ARG A 29 -8.24 -14.91 14.97
C ARG A 29 -7.15 -13.99 15.52
N PHE A 30 -7.50 -13.24 16.55
CA PHE A 30 -6.60 -12.32 17.24
C PHE A 30 -6.57 -12.66 18.72
N GLY A 31 -5.42 -12.61 19.35
CA GLY A 31 -5.36 -12.92 20.77
C GLY A 31 -3.96 -12.98 21.35
N TYR A 32 -3.88 -13.68 22.47
CA TYR A 32 -2.64 -13.94 23.19
C TYR A 32 -2.44 -15.44 23.33
N ARG A 33 -1.19 -15.88 23.17
CA ARG A 33 -0.79 -17.27 23.34
C ARG A 33 0.50 -17.37 24.16
N ILE A 34 0.72 -18.53 24.78
CA ILE A 34 1.98 -18.83 25.45
C ILE A 34 3.05 -19.05 24.37
N SER A 35 4.12 -18.24 24.36
CA SER A 35 5.15 -18.27 23.32
C SER A 35 5.81 -19.65 23.18
N GLU A 36 5.98 -20.37 24.30
CA GLU A 36 6.68 -21.66 24.33
C GLU A 36 5.86 -22.82 23.76
N THR A 37 4.55 -22.81 23.99
CA THR A 37 3.65 -23.94 23.66
C THR A 37 2.71 -23.63 22.51
N GLY A 38 2.58 -22.35 22.13
CA GLY A 38 1.56 -21.87 21.21
C GLY A 38 0.13 -21.96 21.77
N ALA A 39 -0.05 -22.37 23.03
CA ALA A 39 -1.36 -22.54 23.64
C ALA A 39 -2.06 -21.18 23.75
N ILE A 40 -3.24 -21.08 23.14
CA ILE A 40 -4.06 -19.86 23.16
C ILE A 40 -4.57 -19.62 24.58
N VAL A 41 -4.26 -18.44 25.12
CA VAL A 41 -4.72 -17.99 26.44
C VAL A 41 -6.09 -17.34 26.32
N ALA A 42 -6.24 -16.47 25.31
CA ALA A 42 -7.49 -15.81 24.97
C ALA A 42 -7.45 -15.41 23.50
N ALA A 43 -8.57 -15.57 22.79
CA ALA A 43 -8.70 -15.12 21.42
C ALA A 43 -10.12 -14.64 21.13
N ILE A 44 -10.21 -13.73 20.17
CA ILE A 44 -11.44 -13.36 19.49
C ILE A 44 -11.39 -13.88 18.06
N GLU A 45 -12.54 -14.28 17.55
CA GLU A 45 -12.71 -14.74 16.17
C GLU A 45 -13.67 -13.78 15.47
N ILE A 46 -13.26 -13.31 14.31
CA ILE A 46 -14.03 -12.37 13.50
C ILE A 46 -14.19 -12.99 12.12
N PRO A 47 -15.42 -13.12 11.59
CA PRO A 47 -15.63 -13.54 10.21
C PRO A 47 -14.81 -12.70 9.24
N ALA A 48 -14.10 -13.36 8.32
CA ALA A 48 -13.22 -12.69 7.37
C ALA A 48 -13.98 -11.68 6.54
N GLU A 49 -15.17 -12.05 6.05
CA GLU A 49 -16.04 -11.16 5.29
C GLU A 49 -16.35 -9.86 6.05
N LEU A 50 -16.68 -9.96 7.33
CA LEU A 50 -17.00 -8.78 8.16
C LEU A 50 -15.78 -7.88 8.36
N LEU A 51 -14.60 -8.46 8.63
CA LEU A 51 -13.39 -7.68 8.82
C LEU A 51 -12.90 -7.05 7.51
N GLU A 52 -12.91 -7.81 6.42
CA GLU A 52 -12.48 -7.36 5.10
C GLU A 52 -13.43 -6.28 4.54
N GLU A 53 -14.75 -6.41 4.75
CA GLU A 53 -15.73 -5.38 4.41
C GLU A 53 -15.51 -4.12 5.26
N ALA A 54 -15.30 -4.26 6.57
CA ALA A 54 -15.02 -3.13 7.45
C ALA A 54 -13.72 -2.41 7.09
N ILE A 55 -12.67 -3.15 6.72
CA ILE A 55 -11.42 -2.57 6.23
C ILE A 55 -11.69 -1.85 4.91
N SER A 56 -12.28 -2.52 3.93
CA SER A 56 -12.47 -1.98 2.57
C SER A 56 -13.38 -0.75 2.55
N SER A 57 -14.41 -0.71 3.40
CA SER A 57 -15.35 0.42 3.48
C SER A 57 -14.75 1.66 4.17
N ASN A 58 -13.76 1.48 5.05
CA ASN A 58 -13.18 2.57 5.84
C ASN A 58 -11.75 2.95 5.40
N MET A 59 -11.20 2.24 4.41
CA MET A 59 -9.85 2.43 3.90
C MET A 59 -9.87 3.32 2.67
N ALA A 60 -9.18 4.46 2.75
CA ALA A 60 -8.85 5.28 1.61
C ALA A 60 -7.40 5.05 1.21
N LEU A 61 -7.20 4.58 -0.02
CA LEU A 61 -5.90 4.49 -0.67
C LEU A 61 -5.62 5.80 -1.43
N SER A 62 -4.47 6.39 -1.17
CA SER A 62 -3.95 7.52 -1.93
C SER A 62 -2.50 7.27 -2.31
N CYS A 63 -1.99 8.01 -3.29
CA CYS A 63 -0.58 7.95 -3.68
C CYS A 63 0.00 9.35 -3.66
N ARG A 64 1.19 9.49 -3.08
CA ARG A 64 1.98 10.70 -3.14
C ARG A 64 3.12 10.53 -4.13
N LEU A 65 3.23 11.44 -5.10
CA LEU A 65 4.40 11.54 -5.97
C LEU A 65 5.45 12.45 -5.30
N THR A 66 6.67 11.95 -5.13
CA THR A 66 7.80 12.74 -4.65
C THR A 66 8.42 13.57 -5.78
N PRO A 67 9.16 14.64 -5.47
CA PRO A 67 9.88 15.43 -6.48
C PRO A 67 10.87 14.61 -7.31
N ASP A 68 11.41 13.52 -6.74
CA ASP A 68 12.36 12.64 -7.41
C ASP A 68 11.69 11.60 -8.33
N GLY A 69 10.35 11.58 -8.38
CA GLY A 69 9.58 10.71 -9.27
C GLY A 69 9.12 9.39 -8.65
N ASP A 70 9.29 9.22 -7.34
CA ASP A 70 8.82 8.04 -6.62
C ASP A 70 7.36 8.16 -6.19
N LEU A 71 6.59 7.09 -6.36
CA LEU A 71 5.24 6.94 -5.86
C LEU A 71 5.25 6.23 -4.51
N ILE A 72 4.68 6.89 -3.50
CA ILE A 72 4.51 6.34 -2.15
C ILE A 72 3.01 6.10 -1.94
N PRO A 73 2.57 4.83 -1.82
CA PRO A 73 1.19 4.54 -1.47
C PRO A 73 0.96 4.89 0.00
N GLU A 74 -0.08 5.68 0.25
CA GLU A 74 -0.54 6.08 1.58
C GLU A 74 -1.91 5.45 1.84
N PHE A 75 -1.99 4.68 2.92
CA PHE A 75 -3.23 4.12 3.41
C PHE A 75 -3.74 4.98 4.56
N SER A 76 -5.00 5.35 4.50
CA SER A 76 -5.67 6.06 5.59
C SER A 76 -6.96 5.34 5.95
N PHE A 77 -7.22 5.24 7.25
CA PHE A 77 -8.51 4.81 7.76
C PHE A 77 -9.21 6.03 8.35
N GLU A 78 -10.52 6.13 8.24
CA GLU A 78 -11.29 7.25 8.81
C GLU A 78 -10.97 7.51 10.29
N ARG A 79 -10.53 6.47 11.02
CA ARG A 79 -10.21 6.51 12.45
C ARG A 79 -8.72 6.50 12.79
N GLY A 80 -7.83 6.70 11.80
CA GLY A 80 -6.39 6.84 12.04
C GLY A 80 -5.54 6.73 10.77
N ARG A 81 -4.44 7.49 10.70
CA ARG A 81 -3.40 7.30 9.67
C ARG A 81 -2.51 6.16 10.11
N THR A 82 -2.40 5.10 9.30
CA THR A 82 -1.38 4.09 9.51
C THR A 82 -0.11 4.53 8.79
N SER A 83 1.02 4.58 9.50
CA SER A 83 2.32 4.68 8.85
C SER A 83 2.54 3.37 8.11
N SER A 84 2.59 3.41 6.79
CA SER A 84 2.86 2.25 5.95
C SER A 84 4.32 1.83 6.12
N ASN A 85 4.64 1.14 7.21
CA ASN A 85 5.99 0.64 7.51
C ASN A 85 6.48 -0.48 6.55
N GLY A 86 5.81 -0.66 5.40
CA GLY A 86 6.18 -1.58 4.33
C GLY A 86 5.63 -1.17 2.96
N ALA A 87 5.29 0.11 2.77
CA ALA A 87 4.85 0.59 1.46
C ALA A 87 5.99 0.40 0.43
N LEU A 88 5.69 -0.32 -0.66
CA LEU A 88 6.57 -0.40 -1.81
C LEU A 88 6.66 0.99 -2.44
N ILE A 89 7.81 1.65 -2.25
CA ILE A 89 8.15 2.87 -2.98
C ILE A 89 8.49 2.43 -4.41
N LEU A 90 7.77 2.96 -5.39
CA LEU A 90 7.89 2.57 -6.79
C LEU A 90 8.17 3.80 -7.66
N PRO A 91 9.28 3.80 -8.43
CA PRO A 91 9.52 4.82 -9.44
C PRO A 91 8.40 4.86 -10.48
N ILE A 92 8.00 6.07 -10.89
CA ILE A 92 6.92 6.25 -11.88
C ILE A 92 7.20 5.55 -13.21
N ASP A 93 8.47 5.48 -13.64
CA ASP A 93 8.84 4.82 -14.88
C ASP A 93 8.69 3.30 -14.80
N GLN A 94 8.97 2.71 -13.63
CA GLN A 94 8.75 1.29 -13.38
C GLN A 94 7.26 0.94 -13.44
N LEU A 95 6.40 1.80 -12.88
CA LEU A 95 4.95 1.63 -12.96
C LEU A 95 4.46 1.69 -14.42
N ILE A 96 4.92 2.69 -15.18
CA ILE A 96 4.58 2.82 -16.61
C ILE A 96 5.04 1.57 -17.40
N ARG A 97 6.26 1.09 -17.18
CA ARG A 97 6.76 -0.13 -17.83
C ARG A 97 5.92 -1.35 -17.49
N ALA A 98 5.53 -1.50 -16.23
CA ALA A 98 4.67 -2.60 -15.79
C ALA A 98 3.30 -2.54 -16.49
N THR A 99 2.66 -1.38 -16.54
CA THR A 99 1.38 -1.17 -17.23
C THR A 99 1.47 -1.50 -18.72
N LEU A 100 2.57 -1.14 -19.38
CA LEU A 100 2.75 -1.33 -20.82
C LEU A 100 3.28 -2.71 -21.21
N THR A 101 3.35 -3.67 -20.28
CA THR A 101 3.70 -5.06 -20.64
C THR A 101 2.62 -5.68 -21.53
N PRO A 102 2.97 -6.51 -22.53
CA PRO A 102 1.98 -7.11 -23.43
C PRO A 102 0.88 -7.90 -22.71
N GLN A 103 1.23 -8.52 -21.57
CA GLN A 103 0.29 -9.27 -20.74
C GLN A 103 -0.75 -8.34 -20.10
N ASN A 104 -0.32 -7.23 -19.49
CA ASN A 104 -1.23 -6.29 -18.86
C ASN A 104 -2.08 -5.55 -19.90
N LEU A 105 -1.48 -5.14 -21.03
CA LEU A 105 -2.24 -4.54 -22.14
C LEU A 105 -3.31 -5.47 -22.70
N HIS A 106 -3.02 -6.78 -22.75
CA HIS A 106 -4.01 -7.77 -23.17
C HIS A 106 -5.12 -7.95 -22.12
N MET A 107 -4.76 -8.03 -20.84
CA MET A 107 -5.72 -8.14 -19.73
C MET A 107 -6.65 -6.93 -19.63
N ASP A 108 -6.14 -5.73 -19.87
CA ASP A 108 -6.90 -4.48 -19.80
C ASP A 108 -7.66 -4.15 -21.12
N GLU A 109 -7.59 -5.04 -22.11
CA GLU A 109 -8.15 -4.84 -23.46
C GLU A 109 -7.73 -3.48 -24.07
N ALA A 110 -6.47 -3.10 -23.84
CA ALA A 110 -5.97 -1.78 -24.18
C ALA A 110 -6.05 -1.52 -25.69
N THR A 111 -6.69 -0.41 -26.06
CA THR A 111 -6.83 0.01 -27.47
C THR A 111 -5.76 1.01 -27.85
N ILE A 112 -5.49 1.16 -29.16
CA ILE A 112 -4.59 2.20 -29.68
C ILE A 112 -5.03 3.60 -29.20
N VAL A 113 -6.34 3.85 -29.12
CA VAL A 113 -6.90 5.12 -28.63
C VAL A 113 -6.54 5.34 -27.16
N SER A 114 -6.63 4.31 -26.32
CA SER A 114 -6.24 4.40 -24.90
C SER A 114 -4.76 4.71 -24.72
N LEU A 115 -3.89 4.07 -25.50
CA LEU A 115 -2.44 4.30 -25.47
C LEU A 115 -2.07 5.69 -26.00
N THR A 116 -2.77 6.16 -27.03
CA THR A 116 -2.57 7.52 -27.57
C THR A 116 -2.96 8.57 -26.54
N THR A 117 -4.07 8.36 -25.83
CA THR A 117 -4.53 9.22 -24.74
C THR A 117 -3.52 9.23 -23.58
N MET A 118 -2.98 8.06 -23.23
CA MET A 118 -1.93 7.94 -22.21
C MET A 118 -0.67 8.72 -22.61
N LEU A 119 -0.22 8.59 -23.85
CA LEU A 119 0.94 9.33 -24.38
C LEU A 119 0.73 10.84 -24.25
N GLN A 120 -0.40 11.37 -24.71
CA GLN A 120 -0.72 12.79 -24.62
C GLN A 120 -0.70 13.31 -23.17
N ARG A 121 -1.22 12.51 -22.22
CA ARG A 121 -1.21 12.86 -20.79
C ARG A 121 0.21 12.88 -20.20
N LEU A 122 1.05 11.93 -20.60
CA LEU A 122 2.45 11.89 -20.16
C LEU A 122 3.24 13.07 -20.73
N GLU A 123 3.06 13.40 -22.00
CA GLU A 123 3.68 14.57 -22.63
C GLU A 123 3.27 15.88 -21.95
N ALA A 124 1.98 16.04 -21.63
CA ALA A 124 1.49 17.18 -20.87
C ALA A 124 2.14 17.25 -19.47
N SER A 125 2.28 16.12 -18.79
CA SER A 125 2.95 16.04 -17.48
C SER A 125 4.43 16.43 -17.56
N VAL A 126 5.13 16.00 -18.62
CA VAL A 126 6.52 16.40 -18.87
C VAL A 126 6.63 17.92 -19.03
N ASN A 127 5.69 18.56 -19.73
CA ASN A 127 5.69 20.02 -19.88
C ASN A 127 5.50 20.74 -18.53
N VAL A 128 4.61 20.25 -17.67
CA VAL A 128 4.44 20.79 -16.30
C VAL A 128 5.74 20.70 -15.49
N VAL A 129 6.46 19.57 -15.58
CA VAL A 129 7.76 19.40 -14.92
C VAL A 129 8.81 20.35 -15.50
N ARG A 130 8.87 20.51 -16.82
CA ARG A 130 9.77 21.48 -17.48
C ARG A 130 9.51 22.91 -17.03
N ASP A 131 8.25 23.32 -16.95
CA ASP A 131 7.88 24.65 -16.48
C ASP A 131 8.28 24.84 -15.00
N ALA A 132 8.10 23.82 -14.16
CA ALA A 132 8.54 23.85 -12.77
C ALA A 132 10.07 23.97 -12.65
N LEU A 133 10.82 23.20 -13.46
CA LEU A 133 12.28 23.29 -13.53
C LEU A 133 12.74 24.69 -13.95
N ALA A 134 12.12 25.26 -14.98
CA ALA A 134 12.43 26.61 -15.46
C ALA A 134 12.26 27.66 -14.34
N ARG A 135 11.14 27.60 -13.60
CA ARG A 135 10.89 28.48 -12.43
C ARG A 135 11.93 28.30 -11.32
N CYS A 136 12.34 27.06 -11.03
CA CYS A 136 13.36 26.79 -10.02
C CYS A 136 14.74 27.30 -10.43
N THR A 137 15.11 27.17 -11.72
CA THR A 137 16.38 27.68 -12.23
C THR A 137 16.47 29.21 -12.27
N ASP A 138 15.34 29.89 -12.50
CA ASP A 138 15.29 31.36 -12.51
C ASP A 138 15.47 31.92 -11.09
N ARG A 139 14.76 31.33 -10.12
CA ARG A 139 14.90 31.67 -8.69
C ARG A 139 16.32 31.46 -8.16
N ALA A 140 17.01 30.41 -8.63
CA ALA A 140 18.40 30.15 -8.22
C ALA A 140 19.39 31.21 -8.76
N LYS A 141 19.10 31.82 -9.92
CA LYS A 141 19.90 32.91 -10.47
C LYS A 141 19.70 34.20 -9.68
N ASP A 142 18.46 34.56 -9.35
CA ASP A 142 18.17 35.77 -8.56
C ASP A 142 18.85 35.75 -7.18
N GLN A 143 18.90 34.59 -6.52
CA GLN A 143 19.59 34.44 -5.23
C GLN A 143 21.12 34.50 -5.32
N SER A 144 21.68 34.36 -6.52
CA SER A 144 23.13 34.43 -6.77
C SER A 144 23.62 35.87 -7.04
N PHE A 145 22.71 36.83 -7.26
CA PHE A 145 23.04 38.25 -7.43
C PHE A 145 22.91 39.07 -6.14
N GLU A 146 22.50 38.45 -5.04
CA GLU A 146 22.31 39.10 -3.73
C GLU A 146 23.46 38.83 -2.73
N ASN A 147 24.57 38.21 -3.17
CA ASN A 147 25.80 38.03 -2.39
C ASN A 147 27.01 38.69 -3.05
#